data_AF-A0A9E5WXC5-F1
#
_entry.id   AF-A0A9E5WXC5-F1
#
_cell.length_a   1.000
_cell.length_b   1.000
_cell.length_c   1.000
_cell.angle_alpha   90.00
_cell.angle_beta   90.00
_cell.angle_gamma   90.00
#
_symmetry.space_group_name_H-M   'P 1'
#
loop_
_entity.id
_entity.type
_entity.pdbx_description
1 polymer ?
#
loop_
_entity_poly.entity_id
_entity_poly.type
_entity_poly.pdbx_seq_one_letter_code
_entity_poly.pdbx_strand_id
1 'polypeptide(L)'
;MNVTDHTSNKKPGADAGAAQENRSAVNPWDIEAPSPELLESPIEFLFVEHNRQRQAANILHLVADGEVNKAGVKKLIDFLETDFAVHVADEELCFFPLLLQHCPPEDNIDKLIERLADEHKKDEATVTGMTTVLNDVMAGNKLNDKAVRTVRGFAEHILQHLALENAVLLPIARARLNETALCALSDMMKERRI
;
A
#
# COMPACT_ATOMS: atom_id res chain seq x y z
N MET A 1 49.26 -48.28 47.26
CA MET A 1 48.93 -47.39 48.40
C MET A 1 49.55 -46.02 48.11
N ASN A 2 48.84 -44.95 48.47
CA ASN A 2 49.11 -43.52 48.22
C ASN A 2 48.73 -43.01 46.81
N VAL A 3 47.71 -42.16 46.65
CA VAL A 3 47.47 -40.76 47.08
C VAL A 3 48.05 -39.80 46.04
N THR A 4 47.17 -39.10 45.31
CA THR A 4 47.00 -37.64 45.38
C THR A 4 45.78 -37.23 44.57
N ASP A 5 44.86 -36.56 45.26
CA ASP A 5 43.75 -35.77 44.75
C ASP A 5 44.29 -34.38 44.33
N HIS A 6 43.73 -33.73 43.30
CA HIS A 6 43.63 -32.26 43.11
C HIS A 6 42.93 -31.92 41.76
N THR A 7 41.63 -31.67 41.87
CA THR A 7 40.88 -30.50 41.37
C THR A 7 40.99 -29.98 39.92
N SER A 8 39.78 -29.73 39.39
CA SER A 8 39.38 -28.61 38.52
C SER A 8 39.12 -28.93 37.03
N ASN A 9 37.85 -28.94 36.63
CA ASN A 9 37.48 -28.15 35.46
C ASN A 9 36.03 -27.61 35.52
N LYS A 10 35.93 -26.30 35.30
CA LYS A 10 34.71 -25.48 35.19
C LYS A 10 33.87 -25.88 33.98
N LYS A 11 32.54 -25.82 34.15
CA LYS A 11 31.60 -25.41 33.09
C LYS A 11 30.80 -24.22 33.63
N PRO A 12 30.79 -23.09 32.92
CA PRO A 12 29.53 -22.44 32.57
C PRO A 12 29.53 -22.13 31.07
N GLY A 13 28.48 -22.47 30.33
CA GLY A 13 27.23 -21.72 30.37
C GLY A 13 27.32 -20.68 29.27
N ALA A 14 27.06 -21.11 28.02
CA ALA A 14 27.02 -20.22 26.87
C ALA A 14 25.77 -19.36 26.98
N ASP A 15 26.00 -18.09 27.28
CA ASP A 15 25.03 -17.00 27.17
C ASP A 15 24.73 -16.79 25.69
N ALA A 16 23.64 -17.38 25.21
CA ALA A 16 23.03 -16.99 23.95
C ALA A 16 22.04 -15.87 24.28
N GLY A 17 22.56 -14.65 24.33
CA GLY A 17 21.77 -13.43 24.43
C GLY A 17 20.73 -13.44 23.32
N ALA A 18 19.47 -13.57 23.72
CA ALA A 18 18.32 -13.41 22.85
C ALA A 18 18.30 -11.97 22.35
N ALA A 19 18.68 -11.77 21.09
CA ALA A 19 18.24 -10.61 20.32
C ALA A 19 16.75 -10.80 20.04
N GLN A 20 15.92 -10.47 21.03
CA GLN A 20 14.49 -10.26 20.84
C GLN A 20 14.36 -8.97 20.02
N GLU A 21 14.42 -9.10 18.70
CA GLU A 21 14.02 -8.02 17.80
C GLU A 21 12.58 -7.64 18.17
N ASN A 22 12.45 -6.43 18.72
CA ASN A 22 11.20 -5.80 19.05
C ASN A 22 10.45 -5.51 17.74
N ARG A 23 9.77 -6.52 17.19
CA ARG A 23 8.72 -6.33 16.20
C ARG A 23 7.60 -5.58 16.92
N SER A 24 7.70 -4.25 16.95
CA SER A 24 6.60 -3.39 17.35
C SER A 24 5.37 -3.86 16.58
N ALA A 25 4.30 -4.21 17.29
CA ALA A 25 3.06 -4.61 16.64
C ALA A 25 2.68 -3.52 15.64
N VAL A 26 2.53 -3.90 14.37
CA VAL A 26 2.14 -2.97 13.30
C VAL A 26 0.81 -2.34 13.72
N ASN A 27 0.76 -1.01 13.81
CA ASN A 27 -0.45 -0.30 14.18
C ASN A 27 -1.49 -0.43 13.04
N PRO A 28 -2.64 -1.09 13.27
CA PRO A 28 -3.62 -1.33 12.20
C PRO A 28 -4.36 -0.06 11.75
N TRP A 29 -4.15 1.05 12.45
CA TRP A 29 -4.72 2.38 12.17
C TRP A 29 -3.73 3.34 11.50
N ASP A 30 -2.58 2.84 11.04
CA ASP A 30 -1.59 3.66 10.35
C ASP A 30 -1.71 3.57 8.83
N ILE A 31 -1.24 4.63 8.16
CA ILE A 31 -1.03 4.71 6.72
C ILE A 31 0.38 5.29 6.51
N GLU A 32 1.36 4.42 6.31
CA GLU A 32 2.78 4.80 6.27
C GLU A 32 3.14 5.49 4.96
N ALA A 33 3.58 6.75 5.00
CA ALA A 33 4.01 7.48 3.81
C ALA A 33 5.29 6.85 3.21
N PRO A 34 5.44 6.85 1.86
CA PRO A 34 6.65 6.35 1.24
C PRO A 34 7.83 7.31 1.49
N SER A 35 9.04 6.78 1.50
CA SER A 35 10.25 7.61 1.45
C SER A 35 10.31 8.34 0.09
N PRO A 36 10.49 9.67 0.02
CA PRO A 36 10.58 10.39 -1.25
C PRO A 36 11.71 9.87 -2.18
N GLU A 37 12.79 9.36 -1.60
CA GLU A 37 13.94 8.79 -2.31
C GLU A 37 13.57 7.55 -3.13
N LEU A 38 12.46 6.87 -2.82
CA LEU A 38 11.97 5.73 -3.60
C LEU A 38 11.51 6.13 -5.00
N LEU A 39 11.26 7.42 -5.28
CA LEU A 39 10.92 7.87 -6.63
C LEU A 39 12.05 7.61 -7.64
N GLU A 40 13.29 7.40 -7.21
CA GLU A 40 14.38 6.92 -8.07
C GLU A 40 14.18 5.47 -8.56
N SER A 41 13.25 4.73 -7.95
CA SER A 41 12.86 3.36 -8.28
C SER A 41 11.34 3.30 -8.48
N PRO A 42 10.82 3.83 -9.60
CA PRO A 42 9.39 4.16 -9.72
C PRO A 42 8.45 2.95 -9.57
N ILE A 43 8.87 1.76 -10.01
CA ILE A 43 8.06 0.54 -9.81
C ILE A 43 8.02 0.11 -8.34
N GLU A 44 9.11 0.31 -7.60
CA GLU A 44 9.12 0.06 -6.15
C GLU A 44 8.29 1.11 -5.41
N PHE A 45 8.37 2.37 -5.83
CA PHE A 45 7.54 3.43 -5.29
C PHE A 45 6.05 3.12 -5.45
N LEU A 46 5.59 2.74 -6.66
CA LEU A 46 4.21 2.32 -6.90
C LEU A 46 3.82 1.15 -6.00
N PHE A 47 4.69 0.14 -5.86
CA PHE A 47 4.44 -0.99 -4.97
C PHE A 47 4.27 -0.57 -3.49
N VAL A 48 5.05 0.40 -3.02
CA VAL A 48 4.90 0.95 -1.66
C VAL A 48 3.62 1.78 -1.53
N GLU A 49 3.24 2.55 -2.55
CA GLU A 49 1.94 3.25 -2.57
C GLU A 49 0.77 2.25 -2.52
N HIS A 50 0.87 1.10 -3.19
CA HIS A 50 -0.13 0.02 -3.09
C HIS A 50 -0.25 -0.51 -1.66
N ASN A 51 0.85 -0.55 -0.89
CA ASN A 51 0.79 -0.93 0.52
C ASN A 51 0.01 0.10 1.36
N ARG A 52 0.08 1.39 1.04
CA ARG A 52 -0.71 2.44 1.71
C ARG A 52 -2.19 2.30 1.43
N GLN A 53 -2.55 2.01 0.18
CA GLN A 53 -3.92 1.72 -0.19
C GLN A 53 -4.45 0.46 0.52
N ARG A 54 -3.61 -0.58 0.67
CA ARG A 54 -3.96 -1.77 1.46
C ARG A 54 -4.20 -1.42 2.94
N GLN A 55 -3.37 -0.57 3.52
CA GLN A 55 -3.57 -0.08 4.90
C GLN A 55 -4.88 0.71 5.01
N ALA A 56 -5.18 1.58 4.04
CA ALA A 56 -6.45 2.30 3.98
C ALA A 56 -7.66 1.35 3.90
N ALA A 57 -7.59 0.31 3.06
CA ALA A 57 -8.62 -0.73 2.98
C ALA A 57 -8.81 -1.49 4.30
N ASN A 58 -7.73 -1.80 5.02
CA ASN A 58 -7.81 -2.42 6.34
C ASN A 58 -8.51 -1.50 7.36
N ILE A 59 -8.22 -0.19 7.34
CA ILE A 59 -8.89 0.77 8.22
C ILE A 59 -10.40 0.86 7.88
N LEU A 60 -10.75 0.86 6.59
CA LEU A 60 -12.16 0.81 6.15
C LEU A 60 -12.87 -0.44 6.71
N HIS A 61 -12.21 -1.61 6.71
CA HIS A 61 -12.78 -2.81 7.33
C HIS A 61 -13.03 -2.64 8.84
N LEU A 62 -12.07 -2.09 9.58
CA LEU A 62 -12.24 -1.82 11.02
C LEU A 62 -13.42 -0.87 11.29
N VAL A 63 -13.55 0.19 10.49
CA VAL A 63 -14.68 1.13 10.56
C VAL A 63 -16.00 0.41 10.26
N ALA A 64 -16.04 -0.47 9.27
CA ALA A 64 -17.22 -1.27 8.93
C ALA A 64 -17.58 -2.32 10.00
N ASP A 65 -16.62 -2.76 10.81
CA ASP A 65 -16.83 -3.61 11.98
C ASP A 65 -17.29 -2.81 13.22
N GLY A 66 -17.37 -1.47 13.10
CA GLY A 66 -17.79 -0.56 14.16
C GLY A 66 -16.67 -0.14 15.10
N GLU A 67 -15.42 -0.46 14.78
CA GLU A 67 -14.25 0.03 15.49
C GLU A 67 -13.91 1.45 15.04
N VAL A 68 -13.49 2.30 15.98
CA VAL A 68 -13.16 3.70 15.67
C VAL A 68 -11.92 4.14 16.43
N ASN A 69 -10.87 4.48 15.67
CA ASN A 69 -9.75 5.27 16.14
C ASN A 69 -9.75 6.62 15.44
N LYS A 70 -10.01 7.72 16.16
CA LYS A 70 -10.14 9.05 15.55
C LYS A 70 -8.90 9.51 14.80
N ALA A 71 -7.70 9.17 15.28
CA ALA A 71 -6.47 9.54 14.60
C ALA A 71 -6.29 8.74 13.30
N GLY A 72 -6.57 7.43 13.34
CA GLY A 72 -6.53 6.56 12.16
C GLY A 72 -7.57 6.92 11.10
N VAL A 73 -8.81 7.21 11.51
CA VAL A 73 -9.87 7.65 10.59
C VAL A 73 -9.52 9.01 9.97
N LYS A 74 -8.90 9.93 10.73
CA LYS A 74 -8.41 11.20 10.15
C LYS A 74 -7.32 10.96 9.10
N LYS A 75 -6.34 10.08 9.37
CA LYS A 75 -5.32 9.70 8.38
C LYS A 75 -5.94 9.08 7.13
N LEU A 76 -6.94 8.22 7.28
CA LEU A 76 -7.68 7.63 6.16
C LEU A 76 -8.37 8.70 5.32
N ILE A 77 -9.05 9.67 5.94
CA ILE A 77 -9.67 10.79 5.22
C ILE A 77 -8.61 11.56 4.43
N ASP A 78 -7.51 11.95 5.07
CA ASP A 78 -6.43 12.71 4.43
C ASP A 78 -5.83 11.97 3.23
N PHE A 79 -5.60 10.66 3.40
CA PHE A 79 -5.09 9.79 2.35
C PHE A 79 -6.05 9.71 1.15
N LEU A 80 -7.34 9.49 1.41
CA LEU A 80 -8.35 9.39 0.34
C LEU A 80 -8.56 10.71 -0.40
N GLU A 81 -8.50 11.85 0.29
CA GLU A 81 -8.72 13.17 -0.31
C GLU A 81 -7.54 13.68 -1.13
N THR A 82 -6.31 13.27 -0.79
CA THR A 82 -5.09 13.81 -1.41
C THR A 82 -4.27 12.72 -2.07
N ASP A 83 -3.70 11.81 -1.29
CA ASP A 83 -2.68 10.88 -1.77
C ASP A 83 -3.22 9.86 -2.77
N PHE A 84 -4.46 9.41 -2.60
CA PHE A 84 -5.10 8.46 -3.51
C PHE A 84 -5.21 9.05 -4.93
N ALA A 85 -5.66 10.30 -5.04
CA ALA A 85 -5.77 10.99 -6.33
C ALA A 85 -4.39 11.24 -6.98
N VAL A 86 -3.36 11.54 -6.17
CA VAL A 86 -1.99 11.71 -6.66
C VAL A 86 -1.46 10.39 -7.23
N HIS A 87 -1.68 9.28 -6.54
CA HIS A 87 -1.28 7.96 -7.02
C HIS A 87 -1.98 7.58 -8.34
N VAL A 88 -3.31 7.71 -8.41
CA VAL A 88 -4.07 7.47 -9.66
C VAL A 88 -3.52 8.32 -10.81
N ALA A 89 -3.15 9.57 -10.54
CA ALA A 89 -2.60 10.45 -11.56
C ALA A 89 -1.18 10.05 -12.02
N ASP A 90 -0.32 9.53 -11.13
CA ASP A 90 0.97 8.97 -11.52
C ASP A 90 0.77 7.77 -12.46
N GLU A 91 -0.26 6.98 -12.23
CA GLU A 91 -0.57 5.83 -13.06
C GLU A 91 -1.10 6.25 -14.43
N GLU A 92 -2.19 7.01 -14.45
CA GLU A 92 -2.90 7.34 -15.69
C GLU A 92 -2.13 8.29 -16.61
N LEU A 93 -1.34 9.21 -16.03
CA LEU A 93 -0.67 10.26 -16.79
C LEU A 93 0.81 9.97 -17.05
N CYS A 94 1.40 9.00 -16.35
CA CYS A 94 2.82 8.67 -16.51
C CYS A 94 3.02 7.17 -16.79
N PHE A 95 2.57 6.31 -15.89
CA PHE A 95 2.89 4.88 -15.96
C PHE A 95 2.19 4.15 -17.10
N PHE A 96 0.86 4.29 -17.22
CA PHE A 96 0.07 3.61 -18.25
C PHE A 96 0.45 4.05 -19.67
N PRO A 97 0.62 5.36 -19.98
CA PRO A 97 1.07 5.78 -21.30
C PRO A 97 2.44 5.21 -21.66
N LEU A 98 3.36 5.11 -20.69
CA LEU A 98 4.66 4.54 -20.92
C LEU A 98 4.57 3.03 -21.18
N LEU A 99 3.75 2.28 -20.43
CA LEU A 99 3.54 0.86 -20.70
C LEU A 99 2.99 0.60 -22.11
N LEU A 100 2.05 1.41 -22.58
CA LEU A 100 1.49 1.30 -23.94
C LEU A 100 2.56 1.49 -25.03
N GLN A 101 3.60 2.27 -24.78
CA GLN A 101 4.70 2.49 -25.73
C GLN A 101 5.72 1.35 -25.74
N HIS A 102 5.84 0.61 -24.64
CA HIS A 102 6.91 -0.36 -24.44
C HIS A 102 6.44 -1.83 -24.46
N CYS A 103 5.15 -2.10 -24.32
CA CYS A 103 4.62 -3.46 -24.36
C CYS A 103 4.19 -3.84 -25.79
N PRO A 104 4.58 -5.02 -26.29
CA PRO A 104 4.07 -5.52 -27.56
C PRO A 104 2.63 -6.05 -27.42
N PRO A 105 1.89 -6.21 -28.54
CA PRO A 105 0.47 -6.61 -28.50
C PRO A 105 0.19 -7.94 -27.78
N GLU A 106 1.15 -8.86 -27.75
CA GLU A 106 1.00 -10.16 -27.09
C GLU A 106 0.80 -10.05 -25.57
N ASP A 107 1.24 -8.95 -24.96
CA ASP A 107 1.04 -8.71 -23.53
C ASP A 107 -0.41 -8.31 -23.20
N ASN A 108 -1.23 -7.92 -24.20
CA ASN A 108 -2.61 -7.44 -24.03
C ASN A 108 -2.74 -6.33 -22.97
N ILE A 109 -1.75 -5.43 -22.89
CA ILE A 109 -1.67 -4.39 -21.86
C ILE A 109 -2.78 -3.33 -22.00
N ASP A 110 -3.24 -3.11 -23.23
CA ASP A 110 -4.26 -2.14 -23.60
C ASP A 110 -5.59 -2.40 -22.88
N LYS A 111 -6.05 -3.65 -22.90
CA LYS A 111 -7.28 -4.06 -22.21
C LYS A 111 -7.15 -4.01 -20.70
N LEU A 112 -5.95 -4.31 -20.18
CA LEU A 112 -5.68 -4.23 -18.75
C LEU A 112 -5.75 -2.77 -18.29
N ILE A 113 -5.09 -1.86 -18.99
CA ILE A 113 -5.10 -0.41 -18.70
C ILE A 113 -6.51 0.18 -18.85
N GLU A 114 -7.26 -0.18 -19.90
CA GLU A 114 -8.65 0.27 -20.08
C GLU A 114 -9.51 -0.12 -18.87
N ARG A 115 -9.38 -1.37 -18.42
CA ARG A 115 -10.08 -1.85 -17.23
C ARG A 115 -9.69 -1.07 -15.98
N LEU A 116 -8.39 -0.85 -15.72
CA LEU A 116 -7.91 -0.16 -14.51
C LEU A 116 -8.38 1.29 -14.49
N ALA A 117 -8.27 2.02 -15.61
CA ALA A 117 -8.76 3.39 -15.73
C ALA A 117 -10.29 3.48 -15.52
N ASP A 118 -11.04 2.49 -16.02
CA ASP A 118 -12.48 2.40 -15.76
C ASP A 118 -12.82 2.10 -14.30
N GLU A 119 -11.95 1.41 -13.57
CA GLU A 119 -12.06 1.19 -12.12
C GLU A 119 -11.76 2.50 -11.36
N HIS A 120 -10.66 3.20 -11.67
CA HIS A 120 -10.31 4.51 -11.08
C HIS A 120 -11.41 5.57 -11.21
N LYS A 121 -12.05 5.65 -12.38
CA LYS A 121 -13.17 6.58 -12.59
C LYS A 121 -14.36 6.31 -11.66
N LYS A 122 -14.61 5.05 -11.32
CA LYS A 122 -15.67 4.68 -10.36
C LYS A 122 -15.22 4.99 -8.92
N ASP A 123 -13.94 4.85 -8.64
CA ASP A 123 -13.37 5.12 -7.33
C ASP A 123 -13.39 6.60 -6.98
N GLU A 124 -13.12 7.50 -7.93
CA GLU A 124 -13.23 8.95 -7.71
C GLU A 124 -14.59 9.36 -7.12
N ALA A 125 -15.68 8.85 -7.71
CA ALA A 125 -17.03 9.08 -7.23
C ALA A 125 -17.28 8.43 -5.86
N THR A 126 -16.71 7.26 -5.62
CA THR A 126 -16.85 6.51 -4.37
C THR A 126 -16.11 7.19 -3.22
N VAL A 127 -14.90 7.68 -3.46
CA VAL A 127 -14.05 8.42 -2.50
C VAL A 127 -14.78 9.64 -1.97
N THR A 128 -15.41 10.43 -2.85
CA THR A 128 -16.19 11.63 -2.44
C THR A 128 -17.33 11.26 -1.47
N GLY A 129 -18.02 10.16 -1.73
CA GLY A 129 -19.05 9.65 -0.81
C GLY A 129 -18.46 9.08 0.47
N MET A 130 -17.30 8.43 0.39
CA MET A 130 -16.62 7.78 1.51
C MET A 130 -16.16 8.79 2.56
N THR A 131 -15.58 9.92 2.15
CA THR A 131 -15.12 10.95 3.08
C THR A 131 -16.28 11.54 3.89
N THR A 132 -17.46 11.69 3.29
CA THR A 132 -18.67 12.10 4.00
C THR A 132 -19.04 11.08 5.09
N VAL A 133 -19.05 9.78 4.74
CA VAL A 133 -19.35 8.69 5.68
C VAL A 133 -18.34 8.64 6.84
N LEU A 134 -17.05 8.82 6.55
CA LEU A 134 -16.00 8.81 7.57
C LEU A 134 -16.07 10.03 8.49
N ASN A 135 -16.47 11.20 7.98
CA ASN A 135 -16.71 12.39 8.80
C ASN A 135 -17.89 12.19 9.77
N ASP A 136 -18.94 11.48 9.37
CA ASP A 136 -20.03 11.10 10.28
C ASP A 136 -19.54 10.18 11.41
N VAL A 137 -18.66 9.22 11.10
CA VAL A 137 -18.01 8.36 12.10
C VAL A 137 -17.18 9.19 13.07
N MET A 138 -16.43 10.19 12.57
CA MET A 138 -15.65 11.11 13.40
C MET A 138 -16.51 11.96 14.35
N ALA A 139 -17.73 12.31 13.92
CA ALA A 139 -18.74 12.98 14.74
C ALA A 139 -19.38 12.05 15.80
N GLY A 140 -19.07 10.75 15.79
CA GLY A 140 -19.58 9.75 16.74
C GLY A 140 -20.86 9.05 16.27
N ASN A 141 -21.26 9.24 15.02
CA ASN A 141 -22.42 8.55 14.45
C ASN A 141 -22.05 7.10 14.13
N LYS A 142 -23.01 6.19 14.37
CA LYS A 142 -22.88 4.79 13.93
C LYS A 142 -23.27 4.68 12.47
N LEU A 143 -22.53 3.87 11.72
CA LEU A 143 -22.90 3.52 10.36
C LEU A 143 -24.19 2.68 10.36
N ASN A 144 -25.08 2.98 9.42
CA ASN A 144 -26.20 2.09 9.12
C ASN A 144 -25.75 0.96 8.18
N ASP A 145 -26.58 -0.08 8.03
CA ASP A 145 -26.23 -1.27 7.24
C ASP A 145 -25.87 -0.95 5.77
N LYS A 146 -26.47 0.10 5.18
CA LYS A 146 -26.14 0.52 3.82
C LYS A 146 -24.72 1.09 3.77
N ALA A 147 -24.38 1.99 4.69
CA ALA A 147 -23.04 2.55 4.79
C ALA A 147 -22.00 1.48 5.08
N VAL A 148 -22.28 0.53 5.99
CA VAL A 148 -21.38 -0.62 6.25
C VAL A 148 -21.10 -1.42 4.97
N ARG A 149 -22.12 -1.72 4.16
CA ARG A 149 -21.94 -2.42 2.88
C ARG A 149 -21.11 -1.61 1.89
N THR A 150 -21.34 -0.30 1.80
CA THR A 150 -20.56 0.59 0.92
C THR A 150 -19.08 0.65 1.35
N VAL A 151 -18.81 0.79 2.65
CA VAL A 151 -17.44 0.81 3.19
C VAL A 151 -16.70 -0.50 2.91
N ARG A 152 -17.33 -1.66 3.20
CA ARG A 152 -16.70 -2.96 2.88
C ARG A 152 -16.49 -3.16 1.39
N GLY A 153 -17.51 -2.85 0.58
CA GLY A 153 -17.42 -3.02 -0.88
C GLY A 153 -16.28 -2.22 -1.48
N PHE A 154 -16.05 -0.99 -1.00
CA PHE A 154 -14.92 -0.18 -1.45
C PHE A 154 -13.57 -0.72 -0.98
N ALA A 155 -13.47 -1.16 0.28
CA ALA A 155 -12.24 -1.80 0.78
C ALA A 155 -11.88 -3.06 -0.03
N GLU A 156 -12.87 -3.92 -0.31
CA GLU A 156 -12.70 -5.12 -1.13
C GLU A 156 -12.30 -4.77 -2.57
N HIS A 157 -12.88 -3.71 -3.13
CA HIS A 157 -12.53 -3.24 -4.47
C HIS A 157 -11.07 -2.81 -4.56
N ILE A 158 -10.59 -1.95 -3.64
CA ILE A 158 -9.18 -1.54 -3.55
C ILE A 158 -8.28 -2.79 -3.51
N LEU A 159 -8.58 -3.75 -2.64
CA LEU A 159 -7.76 -4.95 -2.50
C LEU A 159 -7.71 -5.82 -3.76
N GLN A 160 -8.81 -5.91 -4.51
CA GLN A 160 -8.88 -6.63 -5.78
C GLN A 160 -8.13 -5.90 -6.89
N HIS A 161 -8.27 -4.58 -6.96
CA HIS A 161 -7.56 -3.71 -7.88
C HIS A 161 -6.04 -3.86 -7.69
N LEU A 162 -5.57 -3.66 -6.46
CA LEU A 162 -4.16 -3.84 -6.11
C LEU A 162 -3.64 -5.26 -6.38
N ALA A 163 -4.49 -6.29 -6.23
CA ALA A 163 -4.07 -7.66 -6.53
C ALA A 163 -3.78 -7.83 -8.02
N LEU A 164 -4.61 -7.23 -8.89
CA LEU A 164 -4.40 -7.24 -10.34
C LEU A 164 -3.11 -6.50 -10.72
N GLU A 165 -2.91 -5.31 -10.17
CA GLU A 165 -1.73 -4.51 -10.50
C GLU A 165 -0.43 -5.16 -10.01
N ASN A 166 -0.41 -5.60 -8.76
CA ASN A 166 0.78 -6.22 -8.17
C ASN A 166 1.13 -7.57 -8.81
N ALA A 167 0.13 -8.36 -9.20
CA ALA A 167 0.35 -9.70 -9.74
C ALA A 167 0.50 -9.75 -11.27
N VAL A 168 0.04 -8.70 -11.98
CA VAL A 168 0.03 -8.69 -13.46
C VAL A 168 0.71 -7.44 -14.00
N LEU A 169 0.23 -6.24 -13.66
CA LEU A 169 0.71 -5.00 -14.26
C LEU A 169 2.18 -4.71 -13.92
N LEU A 170 2.55 -4.70 -12.63
CA LEU A 170 3.92 -4.42 -12.20
C LEU A 170 4.93 -5.47 -12.71
N PRO A 171 4.63 -6.79 -12.72
CA PRO A 171 5.48 -7.77 -13.38
C PRO A 171 5.71 -7.52 -14.87
N ILE A 172 4.66 -7.16 -15.63
CA ILE A 172 4.80 -6.78 -17.05
C ILE A 172 5.72 -5.56 -17.17
N ALA A 173 5.49 -4.54 -16.34
CA ALA A 173 6.32 -3.34 -16.33
C ALA A 173 7.80 -3.65 -16.10
N ARG A 174 8.12 -4.49 -15.11
CA ARG A 174 9.51 -4.93 -14.85
C ARG A 174 10.13 -5.67 -16.02
N ALA A 175 9.33 -6.41 -16.80
CA ALA A 175 9.82 -7.14 -17.97
C ALA A 175 10.00 -6.25 -19.21
N ARG A 176 9.27 -5.13 -19.32
CA ARG A 176 9.18 -4.32 -20.54
C ARG A 176 9.87 -2.96 -20.45
N LEU A 177 9.91 -2.35 -19.27
CA LEU A 177 10.54 -1.05 -19.09
C LEU A 177 12.05 -1.22 -18.89
N ASN A 178 12.83 -0.67 -19.82
CA ASN A 178 14.28 -0.59 -19.69
C ASN A 178 14.69 0.60 -18.81
N GLU A 179 16.00 0.73 -18.53
CA GLU A 179 16.54 1.80 -17.68
C GLU A 179 16.15 3.20 -18.15
N THR A 180 16.18 3.47 -19.47
CA THR A 180 15.76 4.77 -20.02
C THR A 180 14.29 5.07 -19.76
N ALA A 181 13.41 4.09 -19.93
CA ALA A 181 11.99 4.23 -19.65
C ALA A 181 11.73 4.43 -18.14
N LEU A 182 12.45 3.71 -17.27
CA LEU A 182 12.34 3.86 -15.82
C LEU A 182 12.81 5.25 -15.36
N CYS A 183 13.91 5.78 -15.90
CA CYS A 183 14.35 7.15 -15.66
C CYS A 183 13.25 8.16 -16.06
N ALA A 184 12.69 8.01 -17.26
CA ALA A 184 11.63 8.89 -17.73
C ALA A 184 10.38 8.82 -16.83
N LEU A 185 9.99 7.62 -16.38
CA LEU A 185 8.86 7.45 -15.45
C LEU A 185 9.11 8.18 -14.12
N SER A 186 10.30 7.99 -13.54
CA SER A 186 10.74 8.67 -12.33
C SER A 186 10.64 10.20 -12.49
N ASP A 187 11.16 10.74 -13.60
CA ASP A 187 11.16 12.19 -13.84
C ASP A 187 9.75 12.76 -13.97
N MET A 188 8.88 12.07 -14.72
CA MET A 188 7.47 12.46 -14.87
C MET A 188 6.73 12.46 -13.53
N MET A 189 6.90 11.40 -12.71
CA MET A 189 6.26 11.30 -11.40
C MET A 189 6.76 12.37 -10.43
N LYS A 190 8.06 12.70 -10.46
CA LYS A 190 8.64 13.78 -9.64
C LYS A 190 8.08 15.14 -10.05
N GLU A 191 8.02 15.45 -11.34
CA GLU A 191 7.52 16.74 -11.84
C GLU A 191 6.07 17.00 -11.42
N ARG A 192 5.23 15.96 -11.39
CA ARG A 192 3.83 16.07 -10.97
C ARG A 192 3.64 16.35 -9.48
N ARG A 193 4.65 16.09 -8.65
CA ARG A 193 4.60 16.16 -7.19
C ARG A 193 5.24 17.45 -6.63
N ILE A 194 5.69 18.36 -7.51
CA ILE A 194 6.23 19.71 -7.19
C ILE A 194 5.11 20.74 -7.29
#